data_AF-A0A6L5QXA6-F1
#
_entry.id   AF-A0A6L5QXA6-F1
#
_cell.length_a   1.000
_cell.length_b   1.000
_cell.length_c   1.000
_cell.angle_alpha   90.00
_cell.angle_beta   90.00
_cell.angle_gamma   90.00
#
_symmetry.space_group_name_H-M   'P 1'
#
loop_
_entity.id
_entity.type
_entity.pdbx_description
1 polymer ?
#
loop_
_entity_poly.entity_id
_entity_poly.type
_entity_poly.pdbx_seq_one_letter_code
_entity_poly.pdbx_strand_id
1 'polypeptide(L)'
;MSSEKKPTDKNQYREDKAGPQGTLVFDSKKVDQMIAEEIQRQEDDGTKVAALVATSKPHVGEQFVLVKGKNIIGRGKGNNVTIYDPAASSTHAQITYQGGEWKILNLLSSNGTIVNGEKITDRVLSFGDRIQVGHTEFLFTLVDESDVVEMVEKPATNWFAFSAVAIAAISLLVIIFLLI
;
A
#
# COMPACT_ATOMS: atom_id res chain seq x y z
N MET A 1 -31.79 50.97 15.67
CA MET A 1 -32.34 49.62 15.94
C MET A 1 -32.15 48.76 14.71
N SER A 2 -31.15 47.89 14.71
CA SER A 2 -31.06 46.74 13.80
C SER A 2 -30.34 45.65 14.57
N SER A 3 -31.00 44.52 14.74
CA SER A 3 -30.52 43.37 15.51
C SER A 3 -29.73 42.44 14.60
N GLU A 4 -28.44 42.28 14.87
CA GLU A 4 -27.63 41.25 14.23
C GLU A 4 -27.46 40.08 15.23
N LYS A 5 -28.14 38.96 14.95
CA LYS A 5 -28.04 37.74 15.76
C LYS A 5 -26.72 37.03 15.45
N LYS A 6 -25.88 36.88 16.47
CA LYS A 6 -24.70 35.99 16.43
C LYS A 6 -25.18 34.52 16.41
N PRO A 7 -24.51 33.60 15.69
CA PRO A 7 -24.88 32.20 15.66
C PRO A 7 -24.57 31.55 17.02
N THR A 8 -25.59 30.98 17.67
CA THR A 8 -25.43 30.18 18.88
C THR A 8 -24.77 28.85 18.54
N ASP A 9 -23.56 28.68 19.06
CA ASP A 9 -22.81 27.43 19.14
C ASP A 9 -23.68 26.34 19.82
N LYS A 10 -23.90 25.22 19.11
CA LYS A 10 -24.76 24.10 19.56
C LYS A 10 -23.99 23.04 20.34
N ASN A 11 -22.89 23.41 21.00
CA ASN A 11 -22.19 22.52 21.91
C ASN A 11 -22.69 22.70 23.36
N GLN A 12 -23.99 22.45 23.59
CA GLN A 12 -24.53 22.36 24.95
C GLN A 12 -24.39 20.92 25.45
N TYR A 13 -23.33 20.66 26.21
CA TYR A 13 -23.29 19.51 27.12
C TYR A 13 -24.43 19.68 28.12
N ARG A 14 -25.44 18.82 28.04
CA ARG A 14 -26.52 18.81 29.02
C ARG A 14 -26.03 18.02 30.25
N GLU A 15 -25.81 18.74 31.35
CA GLU A 15 -25.46 18.18 32.67
C GLU A 15 -26.53 17.23 33.23
N ASP A 16 -27.74 17.20 32.65
CA ASP A 16 -28.89 16.43 33.12
C ASP A 16 -28.78 14.89 32.93
N LYS A 17 -27.66 14.39 32.40
CA LYS A 17 -27.41 12.96 32.13
C LYS A 17 -26.27 12.32 32.91
N ALA A 18 -25.83 12.94 34.00
CA ALA A 18 -24.89 12.32 34.93
C ALA A 18 -25.65 11.50 35.99
N GLY A 19 -25.36 10.20 36.07
CA GLY A 19 -25.83 9.36 37.17
C GLY A 19 -25.26 9.81 38.53
N PRO A 20 -25.75 9.28 39.66
CA PRO A 20 -25.41 9.75 41.02
C PRO A 20 -23.91 9.75 41.37
N GLN A 21 -23.10 9.04 40.59
CA GLN A 21 -21.66 8.85 40.77
C GLN A 21 -20.82 9.55 39.68
N GLY A 22 -21.41 10.44 38.87
CA GLY A 22 -20.72 11.07 37.74
C GLY A 22 -20.64 10.19 36.48
N THR A 23 -21.42 9.11 36.43
CA THR A 23 -21.52 8.24 35.25
C THR A 23 -22.20 8.97 34.10
N LEU A 24 -21.47 9.20 33.01
CA LEU A 24 -22.00 9.80 31.78
C LEU A 24 -22.84 8.78 31.00
N VAL A 25 -24.12 9.08 30.80
CA VAL A 25 -24.99 8.28 29.93
C VAL A 25 -24.79 8.71 28.49
N PHE A 26 -23.98 7.97 27.75
CA PHE A 26 -23.80 8.18 26.32
C PHE A 26 -24.96 7.57 25.53
N ASP A 27 -25.38 8.25 24.44
CA ASP A 27 -26.29 7.67 23.46
C ASP A 27 -25.56 6.56 22.70
N SER A 28 -26.13 5.36 22.64
CA SER A 28 -25.55 4.20 21.94
C SER A 28 -25.07 4.58 20.54
N LYS A 29 -25.86 5.35 19.78
CA LYS A 29 -25.49 5.74 18.41
C LYS A 29 -24.22 6.60 18.34
N LYS A 30 -23.98 7.42 19.38
CA LYS A 30 -22.80 8.28 19.47
C LYS A 30 -21.57 7.47 19.91
N VAL A 31 -21.76 6.49 20.79
CA VAL A 31 -20.70 5.53 21.16
C VAL A 31 -20.31 4.68 19.97
N ASP A 32 -21.29 4.17 19.22
CA ASP A 32 -21.05 3.37 18.00
C ASP A 32 -20.27 4.20 16.96
N GLN A 33 -20.61 5.47 16.80
CA GLN A 33 -19.89 6.38 15.90
C GLN A 33 -18.48 6.69 16.39
N MET A 34 -18.28 6.93 17.70
CA MET A 34 -16.95 7.16 18.28
C MET A 34 -16.06 5.91 18.19
N ILE A 35 -16.63 4.73 18.39
CA ILE A 35 -15.92 3.46 18.25
C ILE A 35 -15.55 3.24 16.78
N ALA A 36 -16.47 3.49 15.84
CA ALA A 36 -16.17 3.37 14.41
C ALA A 36 -15.06 4.34 13.97
N GLU A 37 -15.13 5.60 14.40
CA GLU A 37 -14.12 6.63 14.09
C GLU A 37 -12.75 6.33 14.74
N GLU A 38 -12.73 5.75 15.94
CA GLU A 38 -11.49 5.36 16.63
C GLU A 38 -10.89 4.07 16.05
N ILE A 39 -11.69 3.07 15.68
CA ILE A 39 -11.23 1.88 14.96
C ILE A 39 -10.62 2.30 13.62
N GLN A 40 -11.25 3.21 12.89
CA GLN A 40 -10.71 3.75 11.64
C GLN A 40 -9.39 4.49 11.84
N ARG A 41 -9.20 5.20 12.96
CA ARG A 41 -7.93 5.84 13.32
C ARG A 41 -6.85 4.85 13.72
N GLN A 42 -7.20 3.73 14.36
CA GLN A 42 -6.23 2.71 14.76
C GLN A 42 -5.81 1.77 13.63
N GLU A 43 -6.62 1.64 12.56
CA GLU A 43 -6.23 0.94 11.33
C GLU A 43 -5.30 1.79 10.41
N ASP A 44 -5.25 3.10 10.63
CA ASP A 44 -4.33 4.05 9.98
C ASP A 44 -3.20 4.42 10.95
N ASP A 45 -2.46 3.42 11.41
CA ASP A 45 -1.34 3.57 12.38
C ASP A 45 -0.11 4.30 11.82
N GLY A 46 -0.18 4.79 10.58
CA GLY A 46 0.92 5.43 9.88
C GLY A 46 1.92 4.45 9.26
N THR A 47 1.74 3.13 9.43
CA THR A 47 2.63 2.09 8.90
C THR A 47 2.22 1.67 7.49
N LYS A 48 1.00 1.99 7.03
CA LYS A 48 0.55 1.63 5.67
C LYS A 48 0.97 2.65 4.62
N VAL A 49 1.60 2.18 3.55
CA VAL A 49 2.07 2.99 2.42
C VAL A 49 1.37 2.59 1.11
N ALA A 50 1.16 3.57 0.23
CA ALA A 50 0.57 3.30 -1.08
C ALA A 50 1.56 2.55 -1.97
N ALA A 51 1.08 1.54 -2.67
CA ALA A 51 1.90 0.71 -3.55
C ALA A 51 1.13 0.23 -4.78
N LEU A 52 1.89 -0.21 -5.78
CA LEU A 52 1.41 -1.07 -6.85
C LEU A 52 1.86 -2.50 -6.56
N VAL A 53 0.91 -3.42 -6.45
CA VAL A 53 1.22 -4.86 -6.35
C VAL A 53 0.98 -5.48 -7.71
N ALA A 54 2.03 -6.02 -8.33
CA ALA A 54 1.91 -6.66 -9.63
C ALA A 54 1.14 -7.98 -9.52
N THR A 55 0.21 -8.19 -10.44
CA THR A 55 -0.73 -9.33 -10.45
C THR A 55 -0.54 -10.25 -11.65
N SER A 56 0.26 -9.83 -12.64
CA SER A 56 0.60 -10.63 -13.82
C SER A 56 2.10 -10.97 -13.87
N LYS A 57 2.42 -12.05 -14.58
CA LYS A 57 3.81 -12.48 -14.80
C LYS A 57 4.55 -11.49 -15.71
N PRO A 58 5.88 -11.33 -15.57
CA PRO A 58 6.77 -12.05 -14.64
C PRO A 58 6.78 -11.48 -13.21
N HIS A 59 6.15 -10.33 -12.98
CA HIS A 59 6.26 -9.56 -11.74
C HIS A 59 5.25 -9.94 -10.64
N VAL A 60 4.53 -11.05 -10.79
CA VAL A 60 3.43 -11.40 -9.88
C VAL A 60 3.89 -11.44 -8.42
N GLY A 61 3.23 -10.67 -7.56
CA GLY A 61 3.55 -10.53 -6.14
C GLY A 61 4.62 -9.46 -5.83
N GLU A 62 5.33 -8.93 -6.82
CA GLU A 62 6.24 -7.80 -6.60
C GLU A 62 5.45 -6.56 -6.18
N GLN A 63 5.96 -5.88 -5.16
CA GLN A 63 5.37 -4.67 -4.61
C GLN A 63 6.26 -3.47 -4.91
N PHE A 64 5.65 -2.42 -5.44
CA PHE A 64 6.33 -1.16 -5.75
C PHE A 64 5.73 -0.04 -4.90
N VAL A 65 6.44 0.33 -3.84
CA VAL A 65 6.02 1.43 -2.96
C VAL A 65 6.08 2.75 -3.72
N LEU A 66 5.03 3.53 -3.58
CA LEU A 66 4.89 4.84 -4.20
C LEU A 66 5.23 5.93 -3.18
N VAL A 67 6.08 6.85 -3.59
CA VAL A 67 6.39 8.04 -2.77
C VAL A 67 5.31 9.09 -2.93
N LYS A 68 5.08 9.90 -1.89
CA LYS A 68 4.33 11.15 -2.02
C LYS A 68 5.12 12.08 -2.97
N GLY A 69 4.48 12.56 -4.03
CA GLY A 69 5.15 13.26 -5.12
C GLY A 69 5.02 12.48 -6.43
N LYS A 70 6.10 12.35 -7.20
CA LYS A 70 6.08 11.81 -8.57
C LYS A 70 6.69 10.40 -8.62
N ASN A 71 5.95 9.46 -9.21
CA ASN A 71 6.38 8.09 -9.47
C ASN A 71 6.26 7.80 -10.97
N ILE A 72 7.36 7.44 -11.63
CA ILE A 72 7.35 7.02 -13.03
C ILE A 72 7.25 5.50 -13.12
N ILE A 73 6.41 5.04 -14.05
CA ILE A 73 6.22 3.63 -14.39
C ILE A 73 6.67 3.41 -15.84
N GLY A 74 7.43 2.33 -16.09
CA GLY A 74 7.78 1.91 -17.45
C GLY A 74 8.99 1.00 -17.49
N ARG A 75 9.37 0.55 -18.69
CA ARG A 75 10.51 -0.39 -18.85
C ARG A 75 11.89 0.24 -18.76
N GLY A 76 11.96 1.57 -18.69
CA GLY A 76 13.21 2.30 -18.53
C GLY A 76 13.85 1.97 -17.19
N LYS A 77 15.18 1.79 -17.20
CA LYS A 77 15.96 1.69 -15.97
C LYS A 77 15.90 3.02 -15.21
N GLY A 78 15.78 2.97 -13.89
CA GLY A 78 15.74 4.16 -13.04
C GLY A 78 14.37 4.80 -12.86
N ASN A 79 13.31 4.19 -13.41
CA ASN A 79 11.94 4.54 -13.03
C ASN A 79 11.67 4.09 -11.59
N ASN A 80 10.75 4.77 -10.90
CA ASN A 80 10.31 4.33 -9.56
C ASN A 80 9.69 2.93 -9.62
N VAL A 81 8.96 2.66 -10.70
CA VAL A 81 8.37 1.35 -11.00
C VAL A 81 8.95 0.87 -12.35
N THR A 82 10.09 0.20 -12.29
CA THR A 82 10.71 -0.42 -13.46
C THR A 82 10.15 -1.82 -13.68
N ILE A 83 9.59 -2.05 -14.87
CA ILE A 83 9.05 -3.37 -15.27
C ILE A 83 9.75 -3.93 -16.50
N TYR A 84 9.88 -5.25 -16.56
CA TYR A 84 10.40 -5.97 -17.72
C TYR A 84 9.24 -6.37 -18.64
N ASP A 85 8.77 -5.39 -19.41
CA ASP A 85 7.67 -5.59 -20.35
C ASP A 85 7.98 -4.92 -21.70
N PRO A 86 8.16 -5.71 -22.79
CA PRO A 86 8.38 -5.17 -24.13
C PRO A 86 7.24 -4.30 -24.66
N ALA A 87 6.00 -4.50 -24.20
CA ALA A 87 4.85 -3.70 -24.57
C ALA A 87 4.74 -2.40 -23.77
N ALA A 88 5.57 -2.19 -22.75
CA ALA A 88 5.63 -0.93 -22.04
C ALA A 88 6.61 0.04 -22.73
N SER A 89 6.25 1.32 -22.83
CA SER A 89 7.20 2.39 -23.16
C SER A 89 8.24 2.57 -22.05
N SER A 90 9.40 3.12 -22.38
CA SER A 90 10.48 3.36 -21.41
C SER A 90 10.02 4.24 -20.24
N THR A 91 9.27 5.29 -20.54
CA THR A 91 8.56 6.16 -19.58
C THR A 91 7.10 6.12 -19.98
N HIS A 92 6.30 5.27 -19.34
CA HIS A 92 4.97 4.90 -19.83
C HIS A 92 3.86 5.72 -19.18
N ALA A 93 3.86 5.76 -17.85
CA ALA A 93 2.86 6.46 -17.06
C ALA A 93 3.52 7.13 -15.85
N GLN A 94 2.81 8.08 -15.27
CA GLN A 94 3.20 8.76 -14.06
C GLN A 94 2.06 8.70 -13.06
N ILE A 95 2.36 8.26 -11.84
CA ILE A 95 1.47 8.41 -10.70
C ILE A 95 1.99 9.56 -9.83
N THR A 96 1.13 10.54 -9.54
CA THR A 96 1.43 11.65 -8.64
C THR A 96 0.50 11.67 -7.44
N TYR A 97 1.06 11.97 -6.27
CA TYR A 97 0.28 12.37 -5.11
C TYR A 97 0.31 13.90 -4.96
N GLN A 98 -0.83 14.55 -5.14
CA GLN A 98 -0.97 16.00 -5.00
C GLN A 98 -2.37 16.34 -4.47
N GLY A 99 -2.44 17.30 -3.54
CA GLY A 99 -3.73 17.77 -3.02
C GLY A 99 -4.52 16.73 -2.24
N GLY A 100 -3.86 15.70 -1.69
CA GLY A 100 -4.51 14.61 -0.97
C GLY A 100 -4.92 13.42 -1.84
N GLU A 101 -4.75 13.52 -3.16
CA GLU A 101 -5.21 12.52 -4.12
C GLU A 101 -4.08 11.90 -4.92
N TRP A 102 -4.26 10.62 -5.29
CA TRP A 102 -3.41 9.92 -6.24
C TRP A 102 -3.98 10.07 -7.64
N LYS A 103 -3.15 10.49 -8.60
CA LYS A 103 -3.55 10.66 -10.00
C LYS A 103 -2.56 9.95 -10.91
N ILE A 104 -3.08 9.17 -11.86
CA ILE A 104 -2.29 8.58 -12.94
C ILE A 104 -2.43 9.40 -14.22
N LEU A 105 -1.34 9.53 -14.96
CA LEU A 105 -1.24 10.19 -16.27
C LEU A 105 -0.49 9.26 -17.22
N ASN A 106 -1.06 8.99 -18.39
CA ASN A 106 -0.39 8.32 -19.49
C ASN A 106 0.60 9.28 -20.18
N LEU A 107 1.87 8.90 -20.28
CA LEU A 107 2.94 9.74 -20.84
C LEU A 107 3.18 9.45 -22.33
N LEU A 108 2.11 9.55 -23.14
CA LEU A 108 2.15 9.27 -24.58
C LEU A 108 2.74 7.90 -24.92
N SER A 109 2.47 6.90 -24.06
CA SER A 109 2.94 5.55 -24.30
C SER A 109 2.29 4.93 -25.54
N SER A 110 2.99 3.98 -26.17
CA SER A 110 2.57 3.38 -27.43
C SER A 110 1.27 2.58 -27.32
N ASN A 111 1.11 1.82 -26.24
CA ASN A 111 -0.07 0.98 -25.99
C ASN A 111 -1.13 1.68 -25.12
N GLY A 112 -0.76 2.80 -24.49
CA GLY A 112 -1.58 3.54 -23.53
C GLY A 112 -1.66 2.86 -22.16
N THR A 113 -2.23 3.59 -21.21
CA THR A 113 -2.49 3.12 -19.85
C THR A 113 -3.96 2.75 -19.72
N ILE A 114 -4.26 1.62 -19.09
CA ILE A 114 -5.64 1.15 -18.86
C ILE A 114 -5.88 1.12 -17.35
N VAL A 115 -7.02 1.62 -16.89
CA VAL A 115 -7.47 1.54 -15.49
C VAL A 115 -8.87 0.96 -15.48
N ASN A 116 -9.06 -0.15 -14.76
CA ASN A 116 -10.33 -0.89 -14.67
C ASN A 116 -10.94 -1.23 -16.04
N GLY A 117 -10.09 -1.62 -17.00
CA GLY A 117 -10.51 -1.98 -18.37
C GLY A 117 -10.72 -0.81 -19.32
N GLU A 118 -10.60 0.43 -18.85
CA GLU A 118 -10.76 1.64 -19.66
C GLU A 118 -9.39 2.27 -19.99
N LYS A 119 -9.15 2.59 -21.27
CA LYS A 119 -7.94 3.29 -21.69
C LYS A 119 -8.04 4.79 -21.33
N ILE A 120 -7.06 5.30 -20.58
CA ILE A 120 -7.09 6.65 -20.02
C ILE A 120 -5.99 7.54 -20.58
N THR A 121 -6.24 8.86 -20.57
CA THR A 121 -5.20 9.89 -20.64
C THR A 121 -4.74 10.22 -19.23
N ASP A 122 -5.69 10.50 -18.32
CA ASP A 122 -5.47 10.72 -16.90
C ASP A 122 -6.66 10.23 -16.07
N ARG A 123 -6.42 9.90 -14.79
CA ARG A 123 -7.47 9.46 -13.86
C ARG A 123 -7.05 9.67 -12.40
N VAL A 124 -7.98 10.05 -11.53
CA VAL A 124 -7.80 9.97 -10.07
C VAL A 124 -7.95 8.49 -9.66
N LEU A 125 -6.97 7.97 -8.94
CA LEU A 125 -6.94 6.57 -8.50
C LEU A 125 -7.59 6.40 -7.14
N SER A 126 -8.32 5.32 -6.98
CA SER A 126 -8.84 4.82 -5.71
C SER A 126 -8.16 3.50 -5.36
N PHE A 127 -7.87 3.27 -4.08
CA PHE A 127 -7.35 1.97 -3.64
C PHE A 127 -8.32 0.86 -4.06
N GLY A 128 -7.78 -0.22 -4.62
CA GLY A 128 -8.52 -1.29 -5.28
C GLY A 128 -8.51 -1.21 -6.81
N ASP A 129 -8.10 -0.09 -7.40
CA ASP A 129 -8.03 0.07 -8.86
C ASP A 129 -7.03 -0.89 -9.49
N ARG A 130 -7.43 -1.47 -10.62
CA ARG A 130 -6.58 -2.31 -11.47
C ARG A 130 -5.98 -1.46 -12.58
N ILE A 131 -4.66 -1.43 -12.66
CA ILE A 131 -3.92 -0.64 -13.63
C ILE A 131 -3.14 -1.59 -14.54
N GLN A 132 -3.26 -1.39 -15.84
CA GLN A 132 -2.49 -2.14 -16.82
C GLN A 132 -1.58 -1.20 -17.62
N VAL A 133 -0.31 -1.60 -17.71
CA VAL A 133 0.77 -0.93 -18.43
C VAL A 133 1.47 -1.98 -19.29
N GLY A 134 1.29 -1.91 -20.61
CA GLY A 134 1.70 -3.01 -21.49
C GLY A 134 0.88 -4.28 -21.20
N HIS A 135 1.54 -5.37 -20.88
CA HIS A 135 0.95 -6.63 -20.38
C HIS A 135 1.03 -6.77 -18.86
N THR A 136 1.66 -5.82 -18.18
CA THR A 136 1.81 -5.85 -16.73
C THR A 136 0.56 -5.25 -16.06
N GLU A 137 -0.06 -6.02 -15.17
CA GLU A 137 -1.24 -5.61 -14.41
C GLU A 137 -0.88 -5.39 -12.94
N PHE A 138 -1.39 -4.33 -12.36
CA PHE A 138 -1.17 -3.94 -10.97
C PHE A 138 -2.49 -3.75 -10.24
N LEU A 139 -2.49 -4.05 -8.95
CA LEU A 139 -3.47 -3.55 -8.00
C LEU A 139 -2.87 -2.35 -7.27
N PHE A 140 -3.56 -1.21 -7.31
CA PHE A 140 -3.22 -0.05 -6.50
C PHE A 140 -3.82 -0.21 -5.09
N THR A 141 -2.98 -0.33 -4.06
CA THR A 141 -3.44 -0.65 -2.70
C THR A 141 -2.52 -0.03 -1.64
N LEU A 142 -2.92 -0.16 -0.39
CA LEU A 142 -2.05 0.03 0.77
C LEU A 142 -1.35 -1.29 1.12
N VAL A 143 -0.05 -1.22 1.44
CA VAL A 143 0.77 -2.32 1.97
C VAL A 143 1.39 -1.88 3.29
N ASP A 144 1.76 -2.84 4.13
CA ASP A 144 2.45 -2.54 5.39
C ASP A 144 3.91 -2.15 5.10
N GLU A 145 4.41 -1.07 5.68
CA GLU A 145 5.81 -0.64 5.52
C GLU A 145 6.78 -1.71 6.04
N SER A 146 6.37 -2.51 7.03
CA SER A 146 7.19 -3.63 7.53
C SER A 146 7.36 -4.76 6.50
N ASP A 147 6.36 -5.03 5.66
CA ASP A 147 6.44 -6.00 4.56
C ASP A 147 7.49 -5.58 3.52
N VAL A 148 7.72 -4.28 3.37
CA VAL A 148 8.66 -3.70 2.40
C VAL A 148 10.09 -3.78 2.91
N VAL A 149 10.32 -3.47 4.20
CA VAL A 149 11.65 -3.54 4.82
C VAL A 149 12.19 -4.97 4.80
N GLU A 150 11.32 -5.97 5.01
CA GLU A 150 11.72 -7.38 4.98
C GLU A 150 12.20 -7.84 3.58
N MET A 151 11.65 -7.27 2.49
CA MET A 151 12.09 -7.55 1.11
C MET A 151 13.42 -6.89 0.73
N VAL A 152 13.76 -5.76 1.35
CA VAL A 152 15.04 -5.07 1.12
C VAL A 152 16.19 -5.76 1.85
N GLU A 153 15.93 -6.35 3.03
CA GLU A 153 16.97 -7.01 3.85
C GLU A 153 17.25 -8.47 3.48
N LYS A 154 16.31 -9.20 2.87
CA LYS A 154 16.53 -10.58 2.45
C LYS A 154 16.95 -10.63 0.98
N PRO A 155 18.26 -10.62 0.64
CA PRO A 155 18.65 -11.08 -0.69
C PRO A 155 18.10 -12.48 -0.85
N ALA A 156 17.50 -12.75 -2.01
CA ALA A 156 17.08 -14.08 -2.47
C ALA A 156 18.30 -15.03 -2.43
N THR A 157 18.60 -15.53 -1.25
CA THR A 157 19.79 -16.29 -0.94
C THR A 157 19.37 -17.73 -1.04
N ASN A 158 19.82 -18.39 -2.10
CA ASN A 158 19.66 -19.81 -2.36
C ASN A 158 19.74 -20.65 -1.08
N TRP A 159 18.60 -21.01 -0.50
CA TRP A 159 18.45 -22.01 0.56
C TRP A 159 19.04 -23.37 0.14
N PHE A 160 19.11 -23.63 -1.17
CA PHE A 160 19.76 -24.82 -1.74
C PHE A 160 21.30 -24.78 -1.69
N ALA A 161 21.94 -23.66 -1.34
CA ALA A 161 23.40 -23.60 -1.20
C ALA A 161 23.91 -24.22 0.12
N PHE A 162 23.05 -24.35 1.14
CA PHE A 162 23.43 -24.92 2.44
C PHE A 162 23.17 -26.43 2.57
N SER A 163 22.39 -27.04 1.68
CA SER A 163 22.19 -28.51 1.69
C SER A 163 23.39 -29.27 1.13
N ALA A 164 24.25 -28.66 0.30
CA ALA A 164 25.43 -29.34 -0.25
C ALA A 164 26.59 -29.45 0.77
N VAL A 165 26.75 -28.49 1.67
CA VAL A 165 27.86 -28.49 2.65
C VAL A 165 27.47 -29.24 3.94
N ALA A 166 26.19 -29.20 4.35
CA ALA A 166 25.73 -29.88 5.56
C ALA A 166 25.72 -31.42 5.44
N ILE A 167 25.50 -31.97 4.25
CA ILE A 167 25.48 -33.44 4.05
C ILE A 167 26.89 -34.05 4.16
N ALA A 168 27.93 -33.34 3.72
CA ALA A 168 29.30 -33.84 3.79
C ALA A 168 29.84 -33.90 5.24
N ALA A 169 29.47 -32.93 6.10
CA ALA A 169 29.92 -32.88 7.49
C ALA A 169 29.25 -33.97 8.36
N ILE A 170 27.98 -34.29 8.12
CA ILE A 170 27.27 -35.35 8.86
C ILE A 170 27.79 -36.74 8.46
N SER A 171 28.15 -36.94 7.19
CA SER A 171 28.69 -38.21 6.69
C SER A 171 30.06 -38.56 7.31
N LEU A 172 30.93 -37.55 7.52
CA LEU A 172 32.26 -37.75 8.09
C LEU A 172 32.21 -38.09 9.59
N LEU A 173 31.26 -37.52 10.34
CA LEU A 173 31.08 -37.77 11.77
C LEU A 173 30.57 -39.19 12.08
N VAL A 174 29.71 -39.75 11.22
CA VAL A 174 29.21 -41.13 11.39
C VAL A 174 30.31 -42.18 11.12
N ILE A 175 31.24 -41.92 10.19
CA ILE A 175 32.35 -42.84 9.89
C ILE A 175 33.39 -42.85 11.02
N ILE A 176 33.70 -41.70 11.61
CA ILE A 176 34.65 -41.60 12.74
C ILE A 176 34.10 -42.29 13.99
N PHE A 177 32.78 -42.24 14.21
CA PHE A 177 32.13 -42.90 15.35
C PHE A 177 31.99 -44.43 15.19
N LEU A 178 32.15 -44.98 13.98
CA LEU A 178 32.13 -46.42 13.70
C LEU A 178 33.52 -47.09 13.74
N LEU A 179 34.59 -46.31 13.92
CA LEU A 179 35.99 -46.77 13.93
C LEU A 179 36.69 -46.63 15.29
N ILE A 180 35.96 -46.30 16.35
CA ILE A 180 36.40 -46.30 17.76
C ILE A 180 35.50 -47.26 18.53
#